data_AF-A0A0N4U3M7-F1
#
_entry.id   AF-A0A0N4U3M7-F1
#
_cell.length_a   1.000
_cell.length_b   1.000
_cell.length_c   1.000
_cell.angle_alpha   90.00
_cell.angle_beta   90.00
_cell.angle_gamma   90.00
#
_symmetry.space_group_name_H-M   'P 1'
#
loop_
_entity.id
_entity.type
_entity.pdbx_description
1 polymer ?
#
loop_
_entity_poly.entity_id
_entity_poly.type
_entity_poly.pdbx_seq_one_letter_code
_entity_poly.pdbx_strand_id
1 'polypeptide(L)'
;MGPQLSSDLCNYDLSSCLSNANLSPSDYISKILHLTKDGILICGTIRQGVCQIRSYHDLSVIRNGSVPVSPNSVSASCVSLIDSEGMLFVASTYAVDTPYRESFPAISSRSPPDYYIINSGSIEGEAAVHIRAEYRQQFHCRGTDNRNFNIITSAVLMDDLLITAFTNNDRKESVMCLYSMQKITLTFWYNIDRCRIGSDTTRLAHIGRDNKCVNKSQIALNEDTCAMGVGSHIECDQIAAYRVDFQINSLAAITINEIMLGILGTNDGRIIQVWEKKA
;
A
#
# COMPACT_ATOMS: atom_id res chain seq x y z
N MET A 1 -5.31 17.04 -17.95
CA MET A 1 -4.90 15.62 -18.14
C MET A 1 -6.02 14.78 -18.73
N GLY A 2 -7.26 14.93 -18.28
CA GLY A 2 -8.45 14.38 -18.93
C GLY A 2 -9.45 15.47 -19.30
N PRO A 3 -10.59 15.10 -19.91
CA PRO A 3 -10.94 13.72 -20.28
C PRO A 3 -10.12 13.21 -21.48
N GLN A 4 -9.99 11.88 -21.62
CA GLN A 4 -9.41 11.23 -22.81
C GLN A 4 -10.29 10.07 -23.26
N LEU A 5 -10.28 9.75 -24.56
CA LEU A 5 -10.92 8.52 -25.06
C LEU A 5 -10.23 7.31 -24.43
N SER A 6 -11.01 6.44 -23.79
CA SER A 6 -10.50 5.23 -23.14
C SER A 6 -11.56 4.16 -23.05
N SER A 7 -11.11 2.93 -22.84
CA SER A 7 -11.92 1.76 -22.56
C SER A 7 -11.09 0.79 -21.73
N ASP A 8 -11.71 0.19 -20.71
CA ASP A 8 -11.10 -0.87 -19.91
C ASP A 8 -10.82 -2.13 -20.75
N LEU A 9 -11.48 -2.26 -21.91
CA LEU A 9 -11.33 -3.35 -22.86
C LEU A 9 -10.32 -3.05 -23.99
N CYS A 10 -9.46 -2.06 -23.79
CA CYS A 10 -8.34 -1.73 -24.67
C CYS A 10 -7.02 -1.73 -23.91
N ASN A 11 -5.91 -2.02 -24.59
CA ASN A 11 -4.58 -1.83 -24.03
C ASN A 11 -4.25 -0.34 -23.80
N TYR A 12 -3.08 -0.05 -23.23
CA TYR A 12 -2.72 1.29 -22.75
C TYR A 12 -2.57 2.35 -23.86
N ASP A 13 -2.09 1.97 -25.03
CA ASP A 13 -1.90 2.86 -26.18
C ASP A 13 -3.13 2.93 -27.10
N LEU A 14 -4.13 2.08 -26.86
CA LEU A 14 -5.35 1.89 -27.65
C LEU A 14 -5.10 1.24 -29.04
N SER A 15 -3.93 0.62 -29.25
CA SER A 15 -3.62 -0.11 -30.49
C SER A 15 -4.33 -1.46 -30.60
N SER A 16 -4.74 -2.03 -29.47
CA SER A 16 -5.44 -3.31 -29.38
C SER A 16 -6.61 -3.23 -28.42
N CYS A 17 -7.80 -3.53 -28.94
CA CYS A 17 -9.05 -3.53 -28.19
C CYS A 17 -9.81 -4.83 -28.46
N LEU A 18 -10.59 -5.27 -27.48
CA LEU A 18 -11.57 -6.33 -27.70
C LEU A 18 -12.66 -5.86 -28.66
N SER A 19 -13.27 -6.80 -29.39
CA SER A 19 -14.25 -6.51 -30.47
C SER A 19 -15.46 -5.68 -30.03
N ASN A 20 -15.82 -5.70 -28.74
CA ASN A 20 -16.92 -4.97 -28.13
C ASN A 20 -16.47 -3.72 -27.34
N ALA A 21 -15.21 -3.32 -27.45
CA ALA A 21 -14.71 -2.15 -26.76
C ALA A 21 -15.35 -0.87 -27.31
N ASN A 22 -15.97 -0.08 -26.44
CA ASN A 22 -16.45 1.26 -26.78
C ASN A 22 -15.53 2.30 -26.15
N LEU A 23 -14.91 3.15 -26.98
CA LEU A 23 -14.07 4.24 -26.49
C LEU A 23 -14.97 5.43 -26.14
N SER A 24 -14.99 5.80 -24.87
CA SER A 24 -15.72 6.98 -24.38
C SER A 24 -14.77 7.98 -23.71
N PRO A 25 -15.09 9.29 -23.76
CA PRO A 25 -14.40 10.28 -22.94
C PRO A 25 -14.47 9.88 -21.47
N SER A 26 -13.32 9.62 -20.87
CA SER A 26 -13.18 9.16 -19.49
C SER A 26 -12.30 10.13 -18.71
N ASP A 27 -12.66 10.38 -17.46
CA ASP A 27 -11.91 11.29 -16.58
C ASP A 27 -10.60 10.68 -16.10
N TYR A 28 -9.59 11.54 -15.96
CA TYR A 28 -8.29 11.15 -15.43
C TYR A 28 -8.29 11.29 -13.92
N ILE A 29 -8.41 10.17 -13.21
CA ILE A 29 -8.33 10.16 -11.75
C ILE A 29 -6.92 9.78 -11.34
N SER A 30 -6.20 10.72 -10.70
CA SER A 30 -4.86 10.47 -10.18
C SER A 30 -4.89 9.44 -9.05
N LYS A 31 -3.98 8.47 -9.09
CA LYS A 31 -3.82 7.40 -8.11
C LYS A 31 -2.45 7.41 -7.45
N ILE A 32 -1.44 7.91 -8.16
CA ILE A 32 -0.06 8.02 -7.68
C ILE A 32 0.46 9.39 -8.08
N LEU A 33 1.12 10.07 -7.14
CA LEU A 33 1.81 11.33 -7.36
C LEU A 33 3.08 11.35 -6.51
N HIS A 34 4.24 11.41 -7.16
CA HIS A 34 5.55 11.50 -6.51
C HIS A 34 6.45 12.50 -7.20
N LEU A 35 7.34 13.13 -6.43
CA LEU A 35 8.48 13.88 -6.97
C LEU A 35 9.65 12.91 -7.15
N THR A 36 10.29 12.91 -8.32
CA THR A 36 11.43 12.04 -8.64
C THR A 36 12.66 12.86 -9.05
N LYS A 37 13.78 12.22 -9.38
CA LYS A 37 14.93 12.96 -9.92
C LYS A 37 14.65 13.55 -11.31
N ASP A 38 13.75 12.92 -12.08
CA ASP A 38 13.48 13.24 -13.49
C ASP A 38 12.26 14.14 -13.70
N GLY A 39 11.38 14.26 -12.70
CA GLY A 39 10.14 15.02 -12.81
C GLY A 39 9.06 14.54 -11.85
N ILE A 40 7.84 15.00 -12.10
CA ILE A 40 6.65 14.58 -11.37
C ILE A 40 6.15 13.27 -11.98
N LEU A 41 6.26 12.17 -11.22
CA LEU A 41 5.63 10.90 -11.56
C LEU A 41 4.15 10.97 -11.22
N ILE A 42 3.30 10.82 -12.23
CA ILE A 42 1.85 10.78 -12.06
C ILE A 42 1.25 9.57 -12.77
N CYS A 43 0.45 8.79 -12.06
CA CYS A 43 -0.28 7.64 -12.60
C CYS A 43 -1.76 7.80 -12.28
N GLY A 44 -2.64 7.37 -13.17
CA GLY A 44 -4.08 7.53 -13.00
C GLY A 44 -4.86 6.46 -13.73
N THR A 45 -6.18 6.57 -13.71
CA THR A 45 -7.08 5.48 -14.13
C THR A 45 -7.10 5.19 -15.63
N ILE A 46 -6.79 6.17 -16.47
CA ILE A 46 -6.84 6.02 -17.94
C ILE A 46 -5.65 5.19 -18.43
N ARG A 47 -5.77 4.60 -19.63
CA ARG A 47 -4.68 3.88 -20.33
C ARG A 47 -4.14 2.74 -19.48
N GLN A 48 -5.06 1.95 -18.92
CA GLN A 48 -4.73 0.79 -18.09
C GLN A 48 -3.88 1.12 -16.85
N GLY A 49 -3.85 2.37 -16.37
CA GLY A 49 -3.08 2.70 -15.18
C GLY A 49 -1.64 3.12 -15.43
N VAL A 50 -1.27 3.44 -16.68
CA VAL A 50 0.08 3.86 -17.06
C VAL A 50 0.45 5.23 -16.46
N CYS A 51 1.71 5.38 -16.08
CA CYS A 51 2.26 6.61 -15.55
C CYS A 51 2.82 7.56 -16.62
N GLN A 52 2.94 8.83 -16.27
CA GLN A 52 3.68 9.84 -17.01
C GLN A 52 4.71 10.49 -16.09
N ILE A 53 5.86 10.88 -16.64
CA ILE A 53 6.77 11.84 -16.00
C ILE A 53 6.49 13.21 -16.59
N ARG A 54 6.25 14.20 -15.74
CA ARG A 54 6.00 15.58 -16.13
C ARG A 54 7.08 16.53 -15.61
N SER A 55 7.34 17.58 -16.37
CA SER A 55 8.28 18.63 -16.01
C SER A 55 7.86 19.37 -14.75
N TYR A 56 8.84 19.71 -13.90
CA TYR A 56 8.63 20.53 -12.71
C TYR A 56 8.23 21.97 -13.02
N HIS A 57 8.60 22.48 -14.19
CA HIS A 57 8.48 23.90 -14.51
C HIS A 57 7.14 24.25 -15.15
N ASP A 58 6.67 23.39 -16.06
CA ASP A 58 5.50 23.66 -16.91
C ASP A 58 4.51 22.50 -16.97
N LEU A 59 4.77 21.41 -16.23
CA LEU A 59 3.94 20.20 -16.19
C LEU A 59 3.77 19.53 -17.56
N SER A 60 4.61 19.86 -18.55
CA SER A 60 4.62 19.19 -19.85
C SER A 60 5.03 17.73 -19.69
N VAL A 61 4.55 16.85 -20.57
CA VAL A 61 4.89 15.42 -20.51
C VAL A 61 6.32 15.24 -21.03
N ILE A 62 7.21 14.78 -20.16
CA ILE A 62 8.59 14.40 -20.50
C ILE A 62 8.61 12.98 -21.06
N ARG A 63 7.90 12.06 -20.41
CA ARG A 63 7.87 10.64 -20.77
C ARG A 63 6.50 10.05 -20.52
N ASN A 64 6.01 9.25 -21.48
CA ASN A 64 4.89 8.36 -21.27
C ASN A 64 5.41 6.96 -20.93
N GLY A 65 4.85 6.33 -19.91
CA GLY A 65 5.12 4.93 -19.62
C GLY A 65 4.48 4.00 -20.65
N SER A 66 4.86 2.73 -20.58
CA SER A 66 4.37 1.65 -21.45
C SER A 66 3.72 0.51 -20.66
N VAL A 67 3.75 0.56 -19.33
CA VAL A 67 3.27 -0.53 -18.47
C VAL A 67 2.22 -0.06 -17.46
N PRO A 68 1.17 -0.85 -17.22
CA PRO A 68 0.23 -0.63 -16.11
C PRO A 68 0.95 -0.61 -14.76
N VAL A 69 0.77 0.48 -14.01
CA VAL A 69 1.34 0.65 -12.66
C VAL A 69 0.26 0.86 -11.60
N SER A 70 -0.81 1.59 -11.92
CA SER A 70 -1.88 1.96 -10.99
C SER A 70 -3.21 1.27 -11.32
N PRO A 71 -4.21 1.23 -10.41
CA PRO A 71 -5.53 0.72 -10.74
C PRO A 71 -6.24 1.59 -11.76
N ASN A 72 -6.90 0.96 -12.74
CA ASN A 72 -7.71 1.63 -13.76
C ASN A 72 -9.14 1.99 -13.29
N SER A 73 -9.50 1.64 -12.05
CA SER A 73 -10.83 1.92 -11.49
C SER A 73 -10.83 3.10 -10.53
N VAL A 74 -11.92 3.86 -10.55
CA VAL A 74 -12.17 4.97 -9.62
C VAL A 74 -12.26 4.47 -8.17
N SER A 75 -12.93 3.34 -7.93
CA SER A 75 -13.18 2.80 -6.58
C SER A 75 -12.00 2.04 -5.97
N ALA A 76 -11.04 1.60 -6.78
CA ALA A 76 -9.88 0.88 -6.28
C ALA A 76 -8.87 1.80 -5.60
N SER A 77 -8.46 1.40 -4.40
CA SER A 77 -7.40 2.07 -3.65
C SER A 77 -6.02 1.76 -4.24
N CYS A 78 -5.12 2.71 -4.10
CA CYS A 78 -3.72 2.61 -4.48
C CYS A 78 -2.90 3.33 -3.41
N VAL A 79 -1.85 2.68 -2.94
CA VAL A 79 -0.83 3.29 -2.08
C VAL A 79 0.50 3.10 -2.78
N SER A 80 1.34 4.13 -2.76
CA SER A 80 2.70 4.02 -3.28
C SER A 80 3.69 4.79 -2.46
N LEU A 81 4.92 4.29 -2.44
CA LEU A 81 6.09 4.91 -1.83
C LEU A 81 7.20 4.94 -2.87
N ILE A 82 8.05 5.96 -2.79
CA ILE A 82 9.28 6.04 -3.56
C ILE A 82 10.44 6.18 -2.58
N ASP A 83 11.50 5.40 -2.78
CA ASP A 83 12.71 5.51 -1.94
C ASP A 83 13.69 6.56 -2.48
N SER A 84 14.84 6.69 -1.80
CA SER A 84 15.91 7.62 -2.17
C SER A 84 16.61 7.27 -3.50
N GLU A 85 16.52 6.02 -3.93
CA GLU A 85 17.04 5.53 -5.20
C GLU A 85 16.07 5.77 -6.37
N GLY A 86 14.81 6.04 -6.06
CA GLY A 86 13.74 6.27 -7.04
C GLY A 86 12.93 5.00 -7.34
N MET A 87 13.11 3.93 -6.56
CA MET A 87 12.35 2.70 -6.70
C MET A 87 10.93 2.92 -6.21
N LEU A 88 9.96 2.51 -7.02
CA LEU A 88 8.55 2.68 -6.73
C LEU A 88 7.97 1.39 -6.15
N PHE A 89 7.43 1.48 -4.94
CA PHE A 89 6.66 0.42 -4.31
C PHE A 89 5.17 0.76 -4.47
N VAL A 90 4.39 -0.16 -5.02
CA VAL A 90 2.97 0.07 -5.28
C VAL A 90 2.16 -1.07 -4.67
N ALA A 91 1.13 -0.71 -3.91
CA ALA A 91 0.08 -1.61 -3.48
C ALA A 91 -1.26 -1.14 -4.07
N SER A 92 -2.04 -2.05 -4.64
CA SER A 92 -3.25 -1.71 -5.39
C SER A 92 -4.35 -2.74 -5.17
N THR A 93 -5.58 -2.25 -5.09
CA THR A 93 -6.75 -3.11 -5.06
C THR A 93 -7.11 -3.56 -6.48
N TYR A 94 -7.28 -4.87 -6.64
CA TYR A 94 -7.85 -5.45 -7.87
C TYR A 94 -9.30 -4.99 -8.03
N ALA A 95 -9.61 -4.39 -9.18
CA ALA A 95 -10.83 -3.61 -9.33
C ALA A 95 -11.81 -4.17 -10.36
N VAL A 96 -11.29 -4.54 -11.53
CA VAL A 96 -12.08 -4.96 -12.67
C VAL A 96 -11.31 -6.09 -13.34
N ASP A 97 -12.00 -7.19 -13.55
CA ASP A 97 -11.48 -8.28 -14.35
C ASP A 97 -11.54 -7.88 -15.82
N THR A 98 -10.35 -7.67 -16.39
CA THR A 98 -10.16 -7.47 -17.81
C THR A 98 -8.92 -8.27 -18.22
N PRO A 99 -8.84 -8.73 -19.48
CA PRO A 99 -7.66 -9.46 -19.95
C PRO A 99 -6.35 -8.66 -19.81
N TYR A 100 -6.42 -7.34 -19.79
CA TYR A 100 -5.25 -6.46 -19.63
C TYR A 100 -4.80 -6.29 -18.18
N ARG A 101 -5.56 -6.82 -17.21
CA ARG A 101 -5.35 -6.66 -15.76
C ARG A 101 -5.18 -7.98 -15.01
N GLU A 102 -5.32 -9.13 -15.67
CA GLU A 102 -5.18 -10.45 -15.05
C GLU A 102 -3.81 -10.62 -14.37
N SER A 103 -2.74 -10.13 -15.00
CA SER A 103 -1.37 -10.13 -14.46
C SER A 103 -1.02 -8.89 -13.64
N PHE A 104 -2.00 -8.06 -13.24
CA PHE A 104 -1.70 -6.87 -12.47
C PHE A 104 -1.46 -7.22 -10.99
N PRO A 105 -0.27 -6.95 -10.44
CA PRO A 105 0.08 -7.39 -9.10
C PRO A 105 -0.65 -6.59 -8.03
N ALA A 106 -0.91 -7.22 -6.88
CA ALA A 106 -1.48 -6.54 -5.72
C ALA A 106 -0.43 -5.68 -5.02
N ILE A 107 0.83 -6.14 -4.98
CA ILE A 107 2.00 -5.40 -4.48
C ILE A 107 3.15 -5.59 -5.47
N SER A 108 3.89 -4.55 -5.80
CA SER A 108 5.08 -4.64 -6.67
C SER A 108 6.14 -3.61 -6.34
N SER A 109 7.41 -3.98 -6.53
CA SER A 109 8.56 -3.07 -6.55
C SER A 109 9.00 -2.84 -8.00
N ARG A 110 9.24 -1.58 -8.37
CA ARG A 110 9.44 -1.16 -9.76
C ARG A 110 10.62 -0.22 -9.91
N SER A 111 11.43 -0.43 -10.94
CA SER A 111 12.65 0.34 -11.19
C SER A 111 12.43 1.50 -12.16
N PRO A 112 12.95 2.72 -11.89
CA PRO A 112 12.94 3.80 -12.87
C PRO A 112 13.81 3.45 -14.10
N PRO A 113 13.64 4.16 -15.23
CA PRO A 113 12.69 5.25 -15.45
C PRO A 113 11.30 4.79 -15.90
N ASP A 114 11.16 3.54 -16.36
CA ASP A 114 9.92 3.05 -16.99
C ASP A 114 9.02 2.27 -16.01
N TYR A 115 9.51 2.00 -14.81
CA TYR A 115 8.77 1.33 -13.72
C TYR A 115 8.26 -0.07 -14.09
N TYR A 116 9.08 -0.81 -14.82
CA TYR A 116 8.96 -2.27 -14.92
C TYR A 116 9.12 -2.91 -13.55
N ILE A 117 8.44 -4.04 -13.34
CA ILE A 117 8.60 -4.83 -12.13
C ILE A 117 10.03 -5.40 -12.11
N ILE A 118 10.70 -5.28 -10.97
CA ILE A 118 12.07 -5.79 -10.81
C ILE A 118 12.04 -7.32 -10.97
N ASN A 119 12.95 -7.84 -11.79
CA ASN A 119 13.05 -9.27 -12.10
C ASN A 119 11.76 -9.88 -12.70
N SER A 120 10.97 -9.09 -13.44
CA SER A 120 9.75 -9.59 -14.07
C SER A 120 10.04 -10.80 -14.97
N GLY A 121 9.29 -11.88 -14.79
CA GLY A 121 9.47 -13.14 -15.52
C GLY A 121 10.66 -14.01 -15.05
N SER A 122 11.41 -13.60 -14.02
CA SER A 122 12.51 -14.43 -13.48
C SER A 122 11.97 -15.67 -12.76
N ILE A 123 12.60 -16.81 -13.03
CA ILE A 123 12.31 -18.08 -12.36
C ILE A 123 12.74 -18.03 -10.88
N GLU A 124 13.74 -17.21 -10.56
CA GLU A 124 14.25 -17.05 -9.19
C GLU A 124 13.31 -16.22 -8.29
N GLY A 125 12.45 -15.41 -8.91
CA GLY A 125 11.49 -14.57 -8.22
C GLY A 125 11.33 -13.22 -8.89
N GLU A 126 10.08 -12.78 -8.98
CA GLU A 126 9.69 -11.45 -9.40
C GLU A 126 9.39 -10.60 -8.15
N ALA A 127 9.70 -9.30 -8.20
CA ALA A 127 9.35 -8.38 -7.13
C ALA A 127 7.87 -7.96 -7.18
N ALA A 128 6.98 -8.95 -7.26
CA ALA A 128 5.53 -8.78 -7.30
C ALA A 128 4.81 -9.88 -6.52
N VAL A 129 3.70 -9.50 -5.90
CA VAL A 129 2.82 -10.38 -5.15
C VAL A 129 1.43 -10.32 -5.77
N HIS A 130 0.94 -11.48 -6.21
CA HIS A 130 -0.41 -11.66 -6.74
C HIS A 130 -1.26 -12.30 -5.66
N ILE A 131 -2.24 -11.55 -5.15
CA ILE A 131 -3.08 -11.99 -4.02
C ILE A 131 -4.39 -12.56 -4.58
N ARG A 132 -4.77 -13.75 -4.12
CA ARG A 132 -6.16 -14.23 -4.24
C ARG A 132 -7.04 -13.38 -3.34
N ALA A 133 -8.06 -12.74 -3.92
CA ALA A 133 -8.85 -11.67 -3.30
C ALA A 133 -9.46 -12.01 -1.92
N GLU A 134 -9.57 -13.29 -1.60
CA GLU A 134 -10.27 -13.85 -0.44
C GLU A 134 -9.51 -13.77 0.90
N TYR A 135 -8.24 -13.34 0.92
CA TYR A 135 -7.39 -13.54 2.09
C TYR A 135 -6.69 -12.28 2.64
N ARG A 136 -7.32 -11.11 2.55
CA ARG A 136 -6.76 -9.90 3.18
C ARG A 136 -6.95 -9.96 4.71
N GLN A 137 -5.85 -10.11 5.43
CA GLN A 137 -5.84 -10.01 6.90
C GLN A 137 -5.88 -8.55 7.35
N GLN A 138 -6.47 -8.30 8.53
CA GLN A 138 -6.72 -6.98 9.08
C GLN A 138 -5.76 -6.70 10.26
N PHE A 139 -5.24 -5.48 10.34
CA PHE A 139 -4.68 -4.94 11.58
C PHE A 139 -5.83 -4.58 12.53
N HIS A 140 -5.64 -4.81 13.83
CA HIS A 140 -6.67 -4.57 14.85
C HIS A 140 -6.21 -3.45 15.79
N CYS A 141 -7.09 -2.48 16.05
CA CYS A 141 -6.93 -1.49 17.12
C CYS A 141 -8.13 -1.61 18.05
N ARG A 142 -7.89 -1.67 19.36
CA ARG A 142 -8.96 -1.81 20.35
C ARG A 142 -9.19 -0.49 21.07
N GLY A 143 -10.45 -0.12 21.22
CA GLY A 143 -10.85 0.93 22.15
C GLY A 143 -10.53 0.53 23.60
N THR A 144 -10.48 1.52 24.49
CA THR A 144 -10.33 1.29 25.94
C THR A 144 -11.47 0.46 26.54
N ASP A 145 -12.60 0.39 25.84
CA ASP A 145 -13.79 -0.42 26.15
C ASP A 145 -13.79 -1.79 25.46
N ASN A 146 -12.65 -2.23 24.90
CA ASN A 146 -12.49 -3.45 24.10
C ASN A 146 -13.31 -3.49 22.79
N ARG A 147 -13.90 -2.37 22.33
CA ARG A 147 -14.51 -2.32 20.99
C ARG A 147 -13.43 -2.46 19.92
N ASN A 148 -13.72 -3.25 18.90
CA ASN A 148 -12.79 -3.50 17.81
C ASN A 148 -12.94 -2.43 16.72
N PHE A 149 -11.82 -1.81 16.35
CA PHE A 149 -11.68 -0.91 15.22
C PHE A 149 -10.70 -1.55 14.24
N ASN A 150 -11.24 -2.09 13.15
CA ASN A 150 -10.55 -3.00 12.24
C ASN A 150 -10.35 -2.42 10.83
N ILE A 151 -10.83 -1.20 10.58
CA ILE A 151 -10.71 -0.53 9.28
C ILE A 151 -9.74 0.64 9.42
N ILE A 152 -8.52 0.49 8.90
CA ILE A 152 -7.56 1.60 8.81
C ILE A 152 -8.08 2.62 7.80
N THR A 153 -8.09 3.89 8.17
CA THR A 153 -8.48 5.00 7.29
C THR A 153 -7.28 5.86 6.88
N SER A 154 -6.28 6.00 7.75
CA SER A 154 -5.05 6.72 7.47
C SER A 154 -3.92 6.26 8.38
N ALA A 155 -2.69 6.38 7.91
CA ALA A 155 -1.50 6.07 8.69
C ALA A 155 -0.39 7.09 8.36
N VAL A 156 0.45 7.40 9.35
CA VAL A 156 1.65 8.20 9.18
C VAL A 156 2.78 7.56 9.99
N LEU A 157 3.96 7.49 9.41
CA LEU A 157 5.17 7.10 10.10
C LEU A 157 5.90 8.37 10.54
N MET A 158 6.20 8.48 11.84
CA MET A 158 6.98 9.56 12.41
C MET A 158 8.09 8.94 13.26
N ASP A 159 9.35 9.09 12.82
CA ASP A 159 10.48 8.35 13.37
C ASP A 159 10.20 6.83 13.40
N ASP A 160 10.31 6.19 14.56
CA ASP A 160 9.97 4.78 14.80
C ASP A 160 8.52 4.56 15.27
N LEU A 161 7.65 5.57 15.18
CA LEU A 161 6.26 5.48 15.62
C LEU A 161 5.31 5.50 14.42
N LEU A 162 4.63 4.39 14.21
CA LEU A 162 3.54 4.28 13.25
C LEU A 162 2.23 4.71 13.93
N ILE A 163 1.72 5.87 13.54
CA ILE A 163 0.47 6.44 14.03
C ILE A 163 -0.61 6.11 13.01
N THR A 164 -1.74 5.61 13.48
CA THR A 164 -2.80 5.09 12.61
C THR A 164 -4.16 5.51 13.13
N ALA A 165 -5.06 5.81 12.20
CA ALA A 165 -6.47 6.02 12.50
C ALA A 165 -7.27 4.81 12.02
N PHE A 166 -8.14 4.33 12.88
CA PHE A 166 -9.09 3.26 12.58
C PHE A 166 -10.52 3.77 12.71
N THR A 167 -11.44 3.11 12.04
CA THR A 167 -12.88 3.33 12.19
C THR A 167 -13.60 2.00 12.43
N ASN A 168 -14.78 2.08 13.03
CA ASN A 168 -15.67 0.94 13.20
C ASN A 168 -16.40 0.61 11.88
N ASN A 169 -17.07 -0.54 11.83
CA ASN A 169 -17.79 -0.98 10.62
C ASN A 169 -18.87 0.01 10.18
N ASP A 170 -19.51 0.71 11.13
CA ASP A 170 -20.55 1.71 10.86
C ASP A 170 -19.98 3.06 10.37
N ARG A 171 -18.64 3.24 10.42
CA ARG A 171 -17.92 4.48 10.09
C ARG A 171 -18.41 5.71 10.85
N LYS A 172 -18.85 5.51 12.10
CA LYS A 172 -19.34 6.59 12.98
C LYS A 172 -18.37 6.96 14.08
N GLU A 173 -17.52 6.03 14.47
CA GLU A 173 -16.54 6.22 15.52
C GLU A 173 -15.16 5.92 14.95
N SER A 174 -14.17 6.70 15.38
CA SER A 174 -12.77 6.47 15.04
C SER A 174 -11.87 6.54 16.27
N VAL A 175 -10.74 5.87 16.16
CA VAL A 175 -9.69 5.84 17.18
C VAL A 175 -8.33 6.06 16.54
N MET A 176 -7.41 6.60 17.32
CA MET A 176 -6.00 6.72 16.98
C MET A 176 -5.20 5.69 17.80
N CYS A 177 -4.40 4.87 17.14
CA CYS A 177 -3.48 3.91 17.77
C CYS A 177 -2.03 4.21 17.36
N LEU A 178 -1.11 3.96 18.28
CA LEU A 178 0.32 4.22 18.15
C LEU A 178 1.09 2.91 18.24
N TYR A 179 1.89 2.60 17.23
CA TYR A 179 2.65 1.36 17.16
C TYR A 179 4.15 1.67 17.07
N SER A 180 4.94 1.10 17.97
CA SER A 180 6.39 1.11 17.84
C SER A 180 6.81 0.21 16.68
N MET A 181 7.55 0.76 15.72
CA MET A 181 8.13 0.00 14.61
C MET A 181 9.07 -1.09 15.11
N GLN A 182 9.79 -0.87 16.21
CA GLN A 182 10.64 -1.89 16.83
C GLN A 182 9.81 -3.13 17.24
N LYS A 183 8.64 -2.94 17.85
CA LYS A 183 7.74 -4.05 18.22
C LYS A 183 7.20 -4.77 16.98
N ILE A 184 6.86 -4.01 15.92
CA ILE A 184 6.42 -4.60 14.64
C ILE A 184 7.54 -5.45 14.03
N THR A 185 8.75 -4.91 13.92
CA THR A 185 9.94 -5.60 13.38
C THR A 185 10.26 -6.87 14.16
N LEU A 186 10.26 -6.83 15.48
CA LEU A 186 10.47 -8.01 16.33
C LEU A 186 9.40 -9.08 16.12
N THR A 187 8.16 -8.68 15.84
CA THR A 187 7.07 -9.64 15.54
C THR A 187 7.28 -10.32 14.18
N PHE A 188 7.73 -9.58 13.16
CA PHE A 188 8.14 -10.17 11.88
C PHE A 188 9.29 -11.16 12.09
N TRP A 189 10.31 -10.75 12.83
CA TRP A 189 11.46 -11.61 13.13
C TRP A 189 11.07 -12.89 13.87
N TYR A 190 10.21 -12.79 14.89
CA TYR A 190 9.68 -13.94 15.61
C TYR A 190 9.00 -14.95 14.68
N ASN A 191 8.19 -14.47 13.73
CA ASN A 191 7.54 -15.33 12.74
C ASN A 191 8.57 -16.01 11.81
N ILE A 192 9.60 -15.28 11.37
CA ILE A 192 10.70 -15.82 10.55
C ILE A 192 11.44 -16.91 11.33
N ASP A 193 11.85 -16.63 12.57
CA ASP A 193 12.62 -17.58 13.39
C ASP A 193 11.83 -18.86 13.70
N ARG A 194 10.53 -18.74 13.98
CA ARG A 194 9.66 -19.91 14.17
C ARG A 194 9.57 -20.80 12.95
N CYS A 195 9.41 -20.22 11.76
CA CYS A 195 9.44 -21.00 10.53
C CYS A 195 10.83 -21.59 10.28
N ARG A 196 11.89 -20.85 10.61
CA ARG A 196 13.28 -21.31 10.45
C ARG A 196 13.58 -22.56 11.28
N ILE A 197 13.00 -22.72 12.47
CA ILE A 197 13.16 -23.94 13.28
C ILE A 197 12.23 -25.10 12.86
N GLY A 198 11.43 -24.92 11.79
CA GLY A 198 10.49 -25.91 11.27
C GLY A 198 9.15 -25.94 12.00
N SER A 199 8.80 -24.89 12.74
CA SER A 199 7.48 -24.76 13.36
C SER A 199 6.48 -24.21 12.34
N ASP A 200 5.26 -24.74 12.36
CA ASP A 200 4.12 -24.19 11.61
C ASP A 200 4.25 -24.30 10.07
N THR A 201 3.47 -23.49 9.36
CA THR A 201 3.56 -23.28 7.92
C THR A 201 4.05 -21.87 7.60
N THR A 202 4.39 -21.63 6.33
CA THR A 202 4.75 -20.29 5.86
C THR A 202 3.59 -19.29 5.92
N ARG A 203 2.34 -19.73 6.12
CA ARG A 203 1.12 -18.92 6.31
C ARG A 203 0.87 -17.89 5.21
N LEU A 204 1.22 -18.25 3.98
CA LEU A 204 1.02 -17.44 2.77
C LEU A 204 0.01 -18.09 1.81
N ALA A 205 -1.08 -18.66 2.35
CA ALA A 205 -2.13 -19.33 1.58
C ALA A 205 -2.77 -18.41 0.53
N HIS A 206 -2.83 -17.10 0.83
CA HIS A 206 -3.38 -16.06 -0.03
C HIS A 206 -2.63 -15.87 -1.37
N ILE A 207 -1.38 -16.30 -1.43
CA ILE A 207 -0.57 -16.35 -2.66
C ILE A 207 -0.25 -17.79 -3.08
N GLY A 208 -0.94 -18.77 -2.50
CA GLY A 208 -0.74 -20.19 -2.79
C GLY A 208 0.57 -20.78 -2.28
N ARG A 209 1.25 -20.15 -1.31
CA ARG A 209 2.54 -20.58 -0.76
C ARG A 209 2.45 -20.98 0.71
N ASP A 210 1.48 -21.82 1.09
CA ASP A 210 1.33 -22.27 2.47
C ASP A 210 1.89 -23.69 2.68
N ASN A 211 3.23 -23.78 2.65
CA ASN A 211 3.93 -25.03 2.86
C ASN A 211 4.39 -25.15 4.31
N LYS A 212 4.57 -26.38 4.79
CA LYS A 212 5.21 -26.61 6.08
C LYS A 212 6.59 -25.96 6.09
N CYS A 213 6.92 -25.31 7.19
CA CYS A 213 8.22 -24.72 7.39
C CYS A 213 9.30 -25.82 7.44
N VAL A 214 10.41 -25.59 6.74
CA VAL A 214 11.55 -26.52 6.71
C VAL A 214 12.58 -26.06 7.73
N ASN A 215 13.01 -26.97 8.60
CA ASN A 215 14.03 -26.65 9.60
C ASN A 215 15.36 -26.28 8.92
N LYS A 216 15.73 -25.01 9.05
CA LYS A 216 16.97 -24.36 8.63
C LYS A 216 17.67 -23.70 9.81
N SER A 217 17.56 -24.27 11.01
CA SER A 217 18.13 -23.71 12.25
C SER A 217 19.65 -23.51 12.20
N GLN A 218 20.34 -24.23 11.30
CA GLN A 218 21.77 -24.12 11.04
C GLN A 218 22.16 -22.81 10.32
N ILE A 219 21.21 -22.17 9.63
CA ILE A 219 21.45 -20.89 8.96
C ILE A 219 21.30 -19.79 10.02
N ALA A 220 22.40 -19.11 10.33
CA ALA A 220 22.37 -17.87 11.08
C ALA A 220 21.70 -16.80 10.21
N LEU A 221 20.51 -16.38 10.62
CA LEU A 221 19.82 -15.25 10.02
C LEU A 221 19.93 -14.07 11.00
N ASN A 222 20.11 -12.87 10.48
CA ASN A 222 19.95 -11.62 11.21
C ASN A 222 18.55 -11.04 10.96
N GLU A 223 18.17 -10.02 11.73
CA GLU A 223 16.87 -9.34 11.61
C GLU A 223 16.64 -8.74 10.21
N ASP A 224 17.71 -8.41 9.48
CA ASP A 224 17.68 -7.86 8.12
C ASP A 224 17.61 -8.92 7.00
N THR A 225 17.33 -10.18 7.33
CA THR A 225 17.36 -11.24 6.34
C THR A 225 16.27 -11.08 5.28
N CYS A 226 16.67 -11.19 4.01
CA CYS A 226 15.74 -11.29 2.87
C CYS A 226 15.59 -12.74 2.36
N ALA A 227 16.15 -13.72 3.08
CA ALA A 227 16.27 -15.10 2.59
C ALA A 227 14.99 -15.93 2.73
N MET A 228 14.02 -15.47 3.51
CA MET A 228 12.79 -16.23 3.77
C MET A 228 11.59 -15.30 3.94
N GLY A 229 10.52 -15.60 3.20
CA GLY A 229 9.22 -14.95 3.37
C GLY A 229 8.30 -15.83 4.21
N VAL A 230 7.78 -15.28 5.29
CA VAL A 230 6.72 -15.88 6.09
C VAL A 230 5.57 -14.89 6.20
N GLY A 231 4.36 -15.40 6.07
CA GLY A 231 3.17 -14.74 6.55
C GLY A 231 2.95 -15.09 8.01
N SER A 232 2.14 -14.30 8.68
CA SER A 232 1.47 -14.62 9.94
C SER A 232 0.68 -13.38 10.35
N HIS A 233 -0.11 -13.50 11.40
CA HIS A 233 -0.63 -12.33 12.09
C HIS A 233 0.53 -11.54 12.71
N ILE A 234 0.48 -10.22 12.56
CA ILE A 234 1.33 -9.30 13.32
C ILE A 234 0.53 -8.97 14.58
N GLU A 235 0.75 -9.73 15.65
CA GLU A 235 0.10 -9.51 16.95
C GLU A 235 0.68 -8.26 17.63
N CYS A 236 0.29 -7.11 17.12
CA CYS A 236 0.72 -5.81 17.62
C CYS A 236 -0.45 -5.00 18.19
N ASP A 237 -1.45 -5.65 18.80
CA ASP A 237 -2.60 -4.98 19.41
C ASP A 237 -2.17 -3.78 20.28
N GLN A 238 -2.85 -2.65 20.06
CA GLN A 238 -2.67 -1.41 20.80
C GLN A 238 -4.02 -0.93 21.34
N ILE A 239 -3.95 -0.24 22.48
CA ILE A 239 -5.07 0.49 23.05
C ILE A 239 -5.12 1.87 22.40
N ALA A 240 -6.31 2.29 21.98
CA ALA A 240 -6.52 3.61 21.42
C ALA A 240 -5.99 4.72 22.34
N ALA A 241 -5.06 5.55 21.83
CA ALA A 241 -4.56 6.75 22.50
C ALA A 241 -5.61 7.87 22.50
N TYR A 242 -6.47 7.90 21.47
CA TYR A 242 -7.51 8.90 21.31
C TYR A 242 -8.75 8.32 20.60
N ARG A 243 -9.95 8.81 20.94
CA ARG A 243 -11.23 8.37 20.36
C ARG A 243 -12.10 9.58 20.04
N VAL A 244 -12.82 9.50 18.91
CA VAL A 244 -13.77 10.51 18.44
C VAL A 244 -15.03 9.88 17.87
N ASP A 245 -16.15 10.59 17.99
CA ASP A 245 -17.47 10.18 17.48
C ASP A 245 -17.71 10.62 16.03
N PHE A 246 -16.63 10.62 15.23
CA PHE A 246 -16.64 10.97 13.81
C PHE A 246 -15.60 10.13 13.08
N GLN A 247 -15.72 9.97 11.77
CA GLN A 247 -14.72 9.25 10.98
C GLN A 247 -13.49 10.13 10.75
N ILE A 248 -12.31 9.64 11.13
CA ILE A 248 -11.02 10.24 10.74
C ILE A 248 -10.68 9.76 9.32
N ASN A 249 -10.42 10.68 8.41
CA ASN A 249 -10.07 10.40 7.00
C ASN A 249 -8.60 10.67 6.69
N SER A 250 -7.95 11.58 7.41
CA SER A 250 -6.55 11.89 7.23
C SER A 250 -5.85 12.12 8.56
N LEU A 251 -4.54 11.88 8.56
CA LEU A 251 -3.68 11.97 9.71
C LEU A 251 -2.33 12.53 9.27
N ALA A 252 -1.83 13.50 10.01
CA ALA A 252 -0.45 13.95 9.95
C ALA A 252 0.10 14.04 11.38
N ALA A 253 1.41 13.95 11.53
CA ALA A 253 2.05 14.10 12.83
C ALA A 253 3.37 14.84 12.70
N ILE A 254 3.70 15.62 13.72
CA ILE A 254 4.95 16.36 13.82
C ILE A 254 5.39 16.41 15.29
N THR A 255 6.70 16.46 15.53
CA THR A 255 7.23 16.73 16.87
C THR A 255 7.66 18.19 16.98
N ILE A 256 7.16 18.90 17.99
CA ILE A 256 7.50 20.29 18.30
C ILE A 256 7.90 20.35 19.77
N ASN A 257 9.15 20.74 20.05
CA ASN A 257 9.68 20.84 21.42
C ASN A 257 9.42 19.57 22.26
N GLU A 258 9.77 18.39 21.70
CA GLU A 258 9.55 17.07 22.33
C GLU A 258 8.08 16.66 22.54
N ILE A 259 7.12 17.48 22.10
CA ILE A 259 5.70 17.15 22.11
C ILE A 259 5.30 16.66 20.74
N MET A 260 4.68 15.49 20.69
CA MET A 260 4.06 14.96 19.49
C MET A 260 2.71 15.64 19.29
N LEU A 261 2.54 16.25 18.13
CA LEU A 261 1.30 16.86 17.66
C LEU A 261 0.73 16.00 16.54
N GLY A 262 -0.37 15.31 16.82
CA GLY A 262 -1.21 14.66 15.83
C GLY A 262 -2.25 15.62 15.26
N ILE A 263 -2.40 15.64 13.93
CA ILE A 263 -3.37 16.46 13.20
C ILE A 263 -4.32 15.50 12.47
N LEU A 264 -5.60 15.55 12.83
CA LEU A 264 -6.64 14.65 12.32
C LEU A 264 -7.61 15.43 11.43
N GLY A 265 -7.80 14.98 10.19
CA GLY A 265 -8.86 15.45 9.32
C GLY A 265 -10.07 14.53 9.38
N THR A 266 -11.25 15.11 9.59
CA THR A 266 -12.50 14.36 9.76
C THR A 266 -13.36 14.39 8.50
N ASN A 267 -14.31 13.45 8.40
CA ASN A 267 -15.24 13.36 7.27
C ASN A 267 -16.20 14.55 7.12
N ASP A 268 -16.44 15.31 8.17
CA ASP A 268 -17.27 16.52 8.15
C ASP A 268 -16.47 17.82 7.95
N GLY A 269 -15.17 17.71 7.66
CA GLY A 269 -14.31 18.84 7.31
C GLY A 269 -13.65 19.55 8.49
N ARG A 270 -13.76 19.02 9.72
CA ARG A 270 -13.02 19.57 10.87
C ARG A 270 -11.58 19.05 10.93
N ILE A 271 -10.72 19.89 11.48
CA ILE A 271 -9.32 19.58 11.82
C ILE A 271 -9.20 19.53 13.33
N ILE A 272 -8.73 18.41 13.87
CA ILE A 272 -8.51 18.19 15.31
C ILE A 272 -7.02 18.07 15.57
N GLN A 273 -6.55 18.73 16.63
CA GLN A 273 -5.16 18.66 17.09
C GLN A 273 -5.11 17.86 18.40
N VAL A 274 -4.24 16.86 18.46
CA VAL A 274 -4.02 16.01 19.63
C VAL A 274 -2.57 16.13 20.05
N TRP A 275 -2.33 16.34 21.35
CA TRP A 275 -1.00 16.55 21.91
C TRP A 275 -0.66 15.39 22.81
N GLU A 276 0.53 14.82 22.63
CA GLU A 276 1.04 13.76 23.47
C GLU A 276 2.50 14.04 23.80
N LYS A 277 2.84 13.96 25.09
CA LYS A 277 4.24 14.04 25.52
C LYS A 277 4.94 12.75 25.08
N LYS A 278 6.03 12.87 24.32
CA LYS A 278 6.88 11.72 23.99
C LYS A 278 7.38 11.15 25.33
N ALA A 279 7.02 9.91 25.63
CA ALA A 279 7.43 9.21 26.85
C ALA A 279 8.93 8.94 26.84
#